data_AF-A0A7C6DLB4-F1
#
_entry.id   AF-A0A7C6DLB4-F1
#
_cell.length_a   1.000
_cell.length_b   1.000
_cell.length_c   1.000
_cell.angle_alpha   90.00
_cell.angle_beta   90.00
_cell.angle_gamma   90.00
#
_symmetry.space_group_name_H-M   'P 1'
#
loop_
_entity.id
_entity.type
_entity.pdbx_description
1 polymer ?
#
loop_
_entity_poly.entity_id
_entity_poly.type
_entity_poly.pdbx_seq_one_letter_code
_entity_poly.pdbx_strand_id
1 'polypeptide(L)' 'MSSALTAREREILRWLLNPPGRTVTRRQIPVDGTERAVDVHVAALRSKLGPAGGLIETIRGIGYRFRGAACL' A
#
# COMPACT_ATOMS: atom_id res chain seq x y z
N MET A 1 -12.59 5.42 13.03
CA MET A 1 -12.18 4.15 13.68
C MET A 1 -10.73 3.87 13.28
N SER A 2 -9.77 4.24 14.14
CA SER A 2 -8.33 3.97 13.93
C SER A 2 -8.02 2.58 14.48
N SER A 3 -8.42 1.53 13.76
CA SER A 3 -8.09 0.15 14.12
C SER A 3 -6.66 -0.19 13.69
N ALA A 4 -5.97 -0.99 14.52
CA ALA A 4 -4.60 -1.40 14.25
C ALA A 4 -4.45 -2.07 12.87
N LEU A 5 -3.32 -1.81 12.20
CA LEU A 5 -2.97 -2.47 10.95
C LEU A 5 -2.75 -3.96 11.19
N THR A 6 -3.37 -4.78 10.34
CA THR A 6 -3.08 -6.22 10.28
C THR A 6 -1.62 -6.43 9.89
N ALA A 7 -1.09 -7.64 10.12
CA ALA A 7 0.27 -7.98 9.72
C ALA A 7 0.49 -7.73 8.22
N ARG A 8 -0.49 -8.08 7.37
CA ARG A 8 -0.40 -7.93 5.92
C ARG A 8 -0.47 -6.48 5.47
N GLU A 9 -1.38 -5.68 6.02
CA GLU A 9 -1.46 -4.23 5.71
C GLU A 9 -0.16 -3.50 6.11
N ARG A 10 0.43 -3.89 7.24
CA ARG A 10 1.70 -3.33 7.72
C ARG A 10 2.85 -3.72 6.80
N GLU A 11 2.87 -4.95 6.31
CA GLU A 11 3.86 -5.41 5.35
C GLU A 11 3.75 -4.66 4.01
N ILE A 12 2.54 -4.50 3.47
CA ILE A 12 2.28 -3.71 2.27
C ILE A 12 2.80 -2.28 2.45
N LEU A 13 2.49 -1.67 3.59
CA LEU A 13 2.97 -0.32 3.89
C LEU A 13 4.51 -0.25 3.87
N ARG A 14 5.21 -1.23 4.45
CA ARG A 14 6.70 -1.27 4.40
C ARG A 14 7.22 -1.38 2.97
N TRP A 15 6.59 -2.21 2.13
CA TRP A 15 6.97 -2.36 0.72
C TRP A 15 6.84 -1.06 -0.07
N LEU A 16 5.81 -0.27 0.23
CA LEU A 16 5.55 1.02 -0.42
C LEU A 16 6.46 2.14 0.10
N LEU A 17 6.94 2.04 1.34
CA LEU A 17 7.84 3.02 1.96
C LEU A 17 9.32 2.79 1.64
N ASN A 18 9.71 1.59 1.19
CA ASN A 18 11.12 1.25 0.96
C ASN A 18 11.39 0.62 -0.42
N PRO A 19 12.12 1.29 -1.33
CA PRO A 19 12.57 2.68 -1.24
C PRO A 19 11.41 3.67 -1.46
N PRO A 20 11.53 4.89 -0.90
CA PRO A 20 10.51 5.93 -1.00
C PRO A 20 10.18 6.28 -2.46
N GLY A 21 8.90 6.52 -2.75
CA GLY A 21 8.47 6.91 -4.10
C GLY A 21 8.56 5.80 -5.15
N ARG A 22 8.99 4.58 -4.78
CA ARG A 22 9.00 3.43 -5.70
C ARG A 22 7.58 2.98 -6.00
N THR A 23 7.32 2.69 -7.27
CA THR A 23 6.13 1.94 -7.67
C THR A 23 6.34 0.45 -7.41
N VAL A 24 5.50 -0.12 -6.56
CA VAL A 24 5.45 -1.56 -6.27
C VAL A 24 4.34 -2.17 -7.10
N THR A 25 4.68 -3.16 -7.91
CA THR A 25 3.70 -3.91 -8.71
C THR A 25 2.88 -4.86 -7.83
N ARG A 26 1.67 -5.23 -8.26
CA ARG A 26 0.81 -6.16 -7.51
C ARG A 26 1.49 -7.51 -7.26
N ARG A 27 2.31 -7.96 -8.21
CA ARG A 27 3.06 -9.22 -8.13
C ARG A 27 4.22 -9.19 -7.13
N GLN A 28 4.75 -8.01 -6.84
CA GLN A 28 5.85 -7.86 -5.88
C GLN A 28 5.37 -7.86 -4.44
N ILE A 29 4.08 -7.64 -4.20
CA ILE A 29 3.52 -7.67 -2.86
C ILE A 29 3.23 -9.14 -2.53
N PRO A 30 3.91 -9.73 -1.54
CA PRO A 30 3.64 -11.10 -1.14
C PRO A 30 2.28 -11.09 -0.43
N VAL A 31 1.23 -11.51 -1.10
CA VAL A 31 -0.11 -11.66 -0.50
C VAL A 31 -0.63 -13.03 -0.88
N ASP A 32 -1.18 -13.76 0.09
CA ASP A 32 -1.78 -15.06 -0.18
C ASP A 32 -2.99 -14.87 -1.09
N GLY A 33 -2.95 -15.46 -2.29
CA GLY A 33 -4.02 -15.36 -3.27
C GLY A 33 -3.62 -14.66 -4.56
N THR A 34 -4.48 -13.77 -5.05
CA THR A 34 -4.38 -13.16 -6.39
C THR A 34 -3.98 -11.68 -6.31
N GLU A 35 -3.59 -11.10 -7.45
CA GLU A 35 -3.39 -9.65 -7.58
C GLU A 35 -4.62 -8.82 -7.14
N ARG A 36 -5.83 -9.40 -7.17
CA ARG A 36 -7.06 -8.77 -6.67
C ARG A 36 -7.15 -8.74 -5.14
N ALA A 37 -6.55 -9.72 -4.46
CA ALA A 37 -6.47 -9.70 -2.99
C ALA A 37 -5.60 -8.52 -2.52
N VAL A 38 -4.54 -8.19 -3.27
CA VAL A 38 -3.72 -7.00 -3.04
C VAL A 38 -4.59 -5.73 -3.02
N ASP A 39 -5.48 -5.58 -4.00
CA ASP A 39 -6.36 -4.41 -4.10
C ASP A 39 -7.24 -4.26 -2.83
N VAL A 40 -7.75 -5.36 -2.28
CA VAL A 40 -8.56 -5.38 -1.05
C VAL A 40 -7.74 -4.93 0.16
N HIS A 41 -6.53 -5.46 0.32
CA HIS A 41 -5.67 -5.06 1.43
C HIS A 41 -5.22 -3.61 1.32
N VAL A 42 -4.98 -3.10 0.10
CA VAL A 42 -4.64 -1.68 -0.09
C VAL A 42 -5.85 -0.79 0.21
N ALA A 43 -7.06 -1.19 -0.16
CA ALA A 43 -8.29 -0.46 0.19
C ALA A 43 -8.49 -0.40 1.72
N ALA A 44 -8.32 -1.54 2.41
CA ALA A 44 -8.39 -1.62 3.87
C ALA A 44 -7.29 -0.77 4.54
N LEU A 45 -6.05 -0.85 4.06
CA LEU A 45 -4.94 -0.04 4.51
C LEU A 45 -5.24 1.46 4.37
N ARG A 46 -5.73 1.91 3.22
CA ARG A 46 -6.13 3.32 3.00
C ARG A 46 -7.20 3.76 4.00
N SER A 47 -8.23 2.93 4.21
CA SER A 47 -9.28 3.25 5.17
C SER A 47 -8.74 3.38 6.60
N LYS A 48 -7.78 2.54 7.00
CA LYS A 48 -7.17 2.57 8.33
C LYS A 48 -6.19 3.71 8.53
N LEU A 49 -5.49 4.12 7.47
CA LEU A 49 -4.60 5.29 7.49
C LEU A 49 -5.36 6.63 7.48
N GLY A 50 -6.67 6.62 7.20
CA GLY A 50 -7.48 7.83 7.17
C GLY A 50 -6.94 8.85 6.14
N PRO A 51 -6.72 10.13 6.51
CA PRO A 51 -6.18 11.13 5.59
C PRO A 51 -4.84 10.74 4.94
N ALA A 52 -3.97 10.03 5.66
CA ALA A 52 -2.69 9.55 5.14
C ALA A 52 -2.86 8.46 4.07
N GLY A 53 -4.03 7.81 3.98
CA GLY A 53 -4.35 6.86 2.92
C GLY A 53 -4.31 7.50 1.53
N GLY A 54 -4.53 8.82 1.43
CA GLY A 54 -4.38 9.59 0.19
C GLY A 54 -2.95 9.64 -0.36
N LEU A 55 -1.94 9.31 0.47
CA LEU A 55 -0.55 9.21 0.02
C LEU A 55 -0.26 7.92 -0.76
N ILE A 56 -1.14 6.91 -0.69
CA ILE A 56 -1.02 5.70 -1.50
C ILE A 56 -1.67 5.96 -2.86
N GLU A 57 -0.87 6.11 -3.90
CA GLU A 57 -1.30 6.34 -5.27
C GLU A 57 -1.48 5.02 -6.03
N THR A 58 -2.54 4.93 -6.84
CA THR A 58 -2.72 3.81 -7.77
C THR A 58 -2.08 4.17 -9.11
N ILE A 59 -1.09 3.41 -9.53
CA ILE A 59 -0.50 3.51 -10.88
C ILE A 59 -1.23 2.50 -11.77
N ARG A 60 -2.12 3.00 -12.63
CA ARG A 60 -3.00 2.18 -13.48
C ARG A 60 -2.17 1.20 -14.32
N GLY A 61 -2.57 -0.08 -14.33
CA GLY A 61 -1.88 -1.14 -15.05
C GLY A 61 -0.58 -1.65 -14.39
N ILE A 62 -0.08 -0.99 -13.33
CA ILE A 62 1.21 -1.33 -12.72
C ILE A 62 1.04 -1.79 -11.26
N GLY A 63 0.48 -0.93 -10.40
CA GLY A 63 0.41 -1.22 -8.97
C GLY A 63 0.23 0.03 -8.13
N TYR A 64 1.06 0.18 -7.10
CA TYR A 64 0.89 1.18 -6.05
C TYR A 64 2.18 1.92 -5.75
N ARG A 65 2.08 3.18 -5.32
CA ARG A 65 3.22 4.01 -4.92
C ARG A 65 2.87 4.79 -3.67
N PHE A 66 3.83 5.00 -2.77
CA PHE A 66 3.66 5.95 -1.67
C PHE A 66 4.28 7.30 -2.03
N ARG A 67 3.47 8.36 -2.00
CA ARG A 67 3.84 9.71 -2.44
C ARG A 67 4.51 10.55 -1.35
N GLY A 68 4.44 10.12 -0.09
CA GLY A 68 4.90 10.90 1.07
C GLY A 68 6.34 10.70 1.50
N ALA A 69 7.13 9.88 0.80
CA ALA A 69 8.46 9.50 1.29
C ALA A 69 9.63 10.16 0.53
N ALA A 70 9.35 11.01 -0.46
CA ALA A 70 10.36 11.70 -1.27
C ALA A 70 10.70 13.13 -0.78
N CYS A 71 10.35 13.49 0.45
CA CYS A 71 10.67 14.82 0.99
C CYS A 71 10.83 14.77 2.52
N LEU A 72 11.93 14.19 3.00
CA LEU A 72 12.55 14.44 4.29
C LEU A 72 14.07 14.43 4.10
#